data_AF-A0A3N5KP88-F1
#
_entry.id   AF-A0A3N5KP88-F1
#
_cell.length_a   1.000
_cell.length_b   1.000
_cell.length_c   1.000
_cell.angle_alpha   90.00
_cell.angle_beta   90.00
_cell.angle_gamma   90.00
#
_symmetry.space_group_name_H-M   'P 1'
#
loop_
_entity.id
_entity.type
_entity.pdbx_description
1 polymer ?
#
loop_
_entity_poly.entity_id
_entity_poly.type
_entity_poly.pdbx_seq_one_letter_code
_entity_poly.pdbx_strand_id
1 'polypeptide(L)'
;MTGAVHRVVHGRVRDLGGFAVRRVLPSPDLRTVGPFVFFDHIGPTRFAPRAGLDVRPHPHIGLATVTYLFEGEFMHRDSLGNAQLIRPGDVNWMV
;
A
#
# COMPACT_ATOMS: atom_id res chain seq x y z
N MET A 1 6.64 -3.82 -32.68
CA MET A 1 5.43 -3.17 -32.14
C MET A 1 5.67 -2.84 -30.67
N THR A 2 6.23 -1.67 -30.40
CA THR A 2 6.32 -1.12 -29.04
C THR A 2 4.90 -0.80 -28.61
N GLY A 3 4.29 -1.63 -27.75
CA GLY A 3 2.96 -1.35 -27.22
C GLY A 3 2.98 0.04 -26.58
N ALA A 4 2.21 0.96 -27.14
CA ALA A 4 2.22 2.36 -26.75
C ALA A 4 1.73 2.47 -25.30
N VAL A 5 2.54 3.07 -24.42
CA VAL A 5 2.10 3.47 -23.09
C VAL A 5 0.92 4.42 -23.29
N HIS A 6 -0.30 3.97 -22.99
CA HIS A 6 -1.51 4.76 -23.18
C HIS A 6 -1.56 5.96 -22.23
N ARG A 7 -1.02 5.82 -21.01
CA ARG A 7 -1.00 6.87 -20.00
C ARG A 7 0.10 6.66 -18.97
N VAL A 8 0.73 7.77 -18.57
CA VAL A 8 1.60 7.84 -17.40
C VAL A 8 0.86 8.57 -16.28
N VAL A 9 0.78 7.96 -15.10
CA VAL A 9 0.19 8.58 -13.90
C VAL A 9 1.29 8.77 -12.87
N HIS A 10 1.55 10.02 -12.50
CA HIS A 10 2.52 10.35 -11.46
C HIS A 10 1.85 10.29 -10.09
N GLY A 11 2.37 9.42 -9.23
CA GLY A 11 1.88 9.35 -7.86
C GLY A 11 2.21 10.61 -7.06
N ARG A 12 1.30 10.98 -6.15
CA ARG A 12 1.41 12.18 -5.30
C ARG A 12 1.70 11.78 -3.86
N VAL A 13 2.52 12.57 -3.17
CA VAL A 13 2.81 12.34 -1.76
C VAL A 13 1.56 12.54 -0.91
N ARG A 14 1.26 11.59 -0.04
CA ARG A 14 0.15 11.62 0.92
C ARG A 14 0.68 11.26 2.30
N ASP A 15 0.36 12.08 3.28
CA ASP A 15 0.58 11.76 4.69
C ASP A 15 -0.56 10.87 5.19
N LEU A 16 -0.19 9.79 5.88
CA LEU A 16 -1.10 8.80 6.46
C LEU A 16 -1.01 8.80 7.99
N GLY A 17 -0.62 9.93 8.59
CA GLY A 17 -0.57 10.11 10.04
C GLY A 17 0.82 9.90 10.60
N GLY A 18 1.82 10.56 10.03
CA GLY A 18 3.22 10.50 10.48
C GLY A 18 4.16 9.74 9.54
N PHE A 19 3.64 9.26 8.41
CA PHE A 19 4.44 8.69 7.33
C PHE A 19 3.84 9.03 5.98
N ALA A 20 4.72 9.23 5.00
CA ALA A 20 4.33 9.59 3.66
C ALA A 20 4.38 8.39 2.71
N VAL A 21 3.38 8.29 1.85
CA VAL A 21 3.32 7.34 0.74
C VAL A 21 3.18 8.09 -0.57
N ARG A 22 3.55 7.45 -1.68
CA ARG A 22 3.28 7.97 -3.02
C ARG A 22 2.05 7.27 -3.58
N ARG A 23 0.91 7.97 -3.58
CA ARG A 23 -0.37 7.47 -4.09
C ARG A 23 -0.52 7.66 -5.58
N VAL A 24 -0.67 6.55 -6.30
CA VAL A 24 -0.88 6.53 -7.76
C VAL A 24 -2.36 6.43 -8.10
N LEU A 25 -3.11 5.57 -7.38
CA LEU A 25 -4.56 5.43 -7.54
C LEU A 25 -5.29 5.65 -6.21
N PRO A 26 -6.46 6.29 -6.22
CA PRO A 26 -7.06 6.99 -7.35
C PRO A 26 -6.31 8.30 -7.67
N SER A 27 -6.33 8.71 -8.94
CA SER A 27 -5.86 10.03 -9.40
C SER A 27 -7.03 10.80 -10.03
N PRO A 28 -6.93 12.14 -10.20
CA PRO A 28 -7.97 12.92 -10.86
C PRO A 28 -8.34 12.39 -12.25
N ASP A 29 -7.34 11.96 -13.02
CA ASP A 29 -7.51 11.57 -14.42
C ASP A 29 -7.66 10.06 -14.64
N LEU A 30 -7.43 9.25 -13.60
CA LEU A 30 -7.56 7.80 -13.65
C LEU A 30 -7.94 7.27 -12.27
N ARG A 31 -9.19 6.81 -12.14
CA ARG A 31 -9.75 6.32 -10.87
C ARG A 31 -9.40 4.87 -10.59
N THR A 32 -9.48 4.02 -11.60
CA THR A 32 -9.23 2.58 -11.50
C THR A 32 -8.47 2.07 -12.73
N VAL A 33 -7.84 0.91 -12.59
CA VAL A 33 -7.30 0.12 -13.71
C VAL A 33 -7.83 -1.30 -13.55
N GLY A 34 -8.87 -1.66 -14.30
CA GLY A 34 -9.60 -2.91 -14.06
C GLY A 34 -10.07 -2.99 -12.59
N PRO A 35 -9.73 -4.06 -11.84
CA PRO A 35 -10.12 -4.21 -10.44
C PRO A 35 -9.25 -3.41 -9.46
N PHE A 36 -8.16 -2.79 -9.91
CA PHE A 36 -7.27 -2.00 -9.05
C PHE A 36 -7.88 -0.63 -8.81
N VAL A 37 -8.41 -0.41 -7.60
CA VAL A 37 -9.07 0.83 -7.18
C VAL A 37 -8.15 1.76 -6.35
N PHE A 38 -7.01 1.24 -5.90
CA PHE A 38 -6.08 1.92 -5.00
C PHE A 38 -4.66 1.40 -5.21
N PHE A 39 -3.66 2.28 -5.13
CA PHE A 39 -2.26 1.90 -5.26
C PHE A 39 -1.36 2.94 -4.57
N ASP A 40 -0.71 2.53 -3.49
CA ASP A 40 0.29 3.31 -2.78
C ASP A 40 1.66 2.63 -2.88
N HIS A 41 2.70 3.43 -3.10
CA HIS A 41 4.10 3.01 -2.90
C HIS A 41 4.60 3.57 -1.58
N ILE A 42 4.95 2.68 -0.64
CA ILE A 42 5.42 3.02 0.70
C ILE A 42 6.95 3.00 0.69
N GLY A 43 7.56 4.15 1.02
CA GLY A 43 9.02 4.30 1.04
C GLY A 43 9.67 4.49 -0.34
N PRO A 44 11.01 4.30 -0.43
CA PRO A 44 11.91 3.91 0.66
C PRO A 44 12.00 4.98 1.76
N THR A 45 11.92 4.55 3.02
CA THR A 45 12.03 5.41 4.21
C THR A 45 12.83 4.68 5.29
N ARG A 46 13.62 5.42 6.07
CA ARG A 46 14.30 4.90 7.27
C ARG A 46 13.57 5.38 8.52
N PHE A 47 13.29 4.46 9.42
CA PHE A 47 12.68 4.75 10.71
C PHE A 47 13.75 4.65 11.80
N ALA A 48 13.71 5.56 12.77
CA ALA A 48 14.47 5.37 14.00
C ALA A 48 13.94 4.13 14.75
N PRO A 49 14.73 3.51 15.63
CA PRO A 49 14.24 2.41 16.46
C PRO A 49 12.94 2.78 17.16
N ARG A 50 11.91 1.90 17.06
CA ARG A 50 10.56 2.11 17.63
C ARG A 50 9.74 3.27 17.03
N ALA A 51 10.23 3.92 15.98
CA ALA A 51 9.51 4.96 15.25
C ALA A 51 8.98 4.45 13.90
N GLY A 52 8.65 3.16 13.82
CA GLY A 52 8.10 2.54 12.63
C GLY A 52 6.67 2.98 12.34
N LEU A 53 6.17 2.54 11.19
CA LEU A 53 4.78 2.75 10.80
C LEU A 53 3.82 2.02 11.77
N ASP A 54 2.86 2.76 12.33
CA ASP A 54 1.72 2.24 13.09
C ASP A 54 0.40 2.72 12.48
N VAL A 55 -0.29 1.83 11.75
CA VAL A 55 -1.61 2.12 11.17
C VAL A 55 -2.69 1.65 12.15
N ARG A 56 -3.42 2.61 12.71
CA ARG A 56 -4.52 2.33 13.66
C ARG A 56 -5.61 1.45 13.04
N PRO A 57 -6.39 0.71 13.86
CA PRO A 57 -7.52 -0.09 13.38
C PRO A 57 -8.46 0.72 12.49
N HIS A 58 -8.80 0.18 11.32
CA HIS A 58 -9.72 0.77 10.35
C HIS A 58 -10.43 -0.32 9.54
N PRO A 59 -11.69 -0.11 9.13
CA PRO A 59 -12.45 -1.10 8.37
C PRO A 59 -12.20 -0.98 6.85
N HIS A 60 -12.42 -2.09 6.15
CA HIS A 60 -12.59 -2.14 4.69
C HIS A 60 -13.88 -2.91 4.35
N ILE A 61 -14.52 -2.53 3.24
CA ILE A 61 -15.69 -3.22 2.70
C ILE A 61 -15.57 -3.31 1.17
N GLY A 62 -16.02 -4.42 0.59
CA GLY A 62 -16.12 -4.58 -0.87
C GLY A 62 -14.79 -4.56 -1.62
N LEU A 63 -13.68 -4.87 -0.95
CA LEU A 63 -12.34 -4.88 -1.54
C LEU A 63 -11.44 -5.93 -0.87
N ALA A 64 -10.34 -6.25 -1.54
CA ALA A 64 -9.20 -6.95 -0.96
C ALA A 64 -7.99 -6.01 -0.90
N THR A 65 -7.15 -6.16 0.11
CA THR A 65 -5.86 -5.46 0.18
C THR A 65 -4.73 -6.42 -0.12
N VAL A 66 -3.77 -5.97 -0.94
CA VAL A 66 -2.57 -6.73 -1.29
C VAL A 66 -1.37 -5.88 -0.92
N THR A 67 -0.57 -6.40 0.02
CA THR A 67 0.70 -5.80 0.44
C THR A 67 1.83 -6.69 -0.06
N TYR A 68 2.74 -6.13 -0.86
CA TYR A 68 3.99 -6.75 -1.26
C TYR A 68 5.15 -5.96 -0.67
N LEU A 69 5.92 -6.59 0.22
CA LEU A 69 6.96 -5.90 0.99
C LEU A 69 8.32 -6.06 0.31
N PHE A 70 8.99 -4.94 0.01
CA PHE A 70 10.31 -4.94 -0.62
C PHE A 70 11.45 -5.03 0.41
N GLU A 71 11.36 -4.27 1.50
CA GLU A 71 12.36 -4.23 2.57
C GLU A 71 11.70 -3.93 3.93
N GLY A 72 12.38 -4.28 5.03
CA GLY A 72 11.88 -4.10 6.40
C GLY A 72 10.97 -5.22 6.85
N GLU A 73 10.12 -4.95 7.83
CA GLU A 73 9.12 -5.90 8.34
C GLU A 73 7.81 -5.16 8.64
N PHE A 74 6.67 -5.84 8.46
CA PHE A 74 5.36 -5.26 8.71
C PHE A 74 4.47 -6.24 9.47
N MET A 75 3.90 -5.83 10.61
CA MET A 75 2.97 -6.67 11.37
C MET A 75 1.54 -6.35 10.98
N HIS A 76 0.84 -7.30 10.37
CA HIS A 76 -0.59 -7.23 10.10
C HIS A 76 -1.38 -7.87 11.24
N ARG A 77 -2.44 -7.19 11.70
CA ARG A 77 -3.42 -7.72 12.66
C ARG A 77 -4.82 -7.31 12.21
N ASP A 78 -5.80 -8.20 12.30
CA ASP A 78 -7.18 -7.91 11.90
C ASP A 78 -8.23 -8.40 12.91
N SER A 79 -9.49 -8.10 12.60
CA SER A 79 -10.65 -8.41 13.45
C SER A 79 -11.03 -9.89 13.50
N LEU A 80 -10.45 -10.74 12.63
CA LEU A 80 -10.63 -12.19 12.68
C LEU A 80 -9.62 -12.86 13.61
N GLY A 81 -8.70 -12.07 14.19
CA GLY A 81 -7.65 -12.57 15.08
C GLY A 81 -6.38 -13.00 14.35
N ASN A 82 -6.26 -12.75 13.05
CA ASN A 82 -5.00 -13.02 12.35
C ASN A 82 -3.91 -12.09 12.87
N ALA A 83 -2.69 -12.61 12.99
CA ALA A 83 -1.49 -11.84 13.31
C ALA A 83 -0.32 -12.37 12.48
N GLN A 84 0.10 -11.60 11.47
CA GLN A 84 1.08 -12.03 10.47
C GLN A 84 2.22 -11.03 10.38
N LEU A 85 3.44 -11.49 10.62
CA LEU A 85 4.64 -10.73 10.27
C LEU A 85 4.95 -10.94 8.79
N ILE A 86 4.97 -9.87 8.03
CA ILE A 86 5.27 -9.81 6.59
C ILE A 86 6.73 -9.42 6.45
N ARG A 87 7.50 -10.18 5.66
CA ARG A 87 8.93 -10.00 5.40
C ARG A 87 9.20 -9.66 3.93
N PRO A 88 10.43 -9.24 3.58
CA PRO A 88 10.78 -8.91 2.20
C PRO A 88 10.48 -10.09 1.25
N GLY A 89 9.73 -9.82 0.18
CA GLY A 89 9.28 -10.82 -0.79
C GLY A 89 7.93 -11.46 -0.47
N ASP A 90 7.39 -11.29 0.74
CA ASP A 90 6.08 -11.82 1.09
C ASP A 90 4.95 -11.02 0.44
N VAL A 91 3.84 -11.72 0.18
CA VAL A 91 2.55 -11.12 -0.18
C VAL A 91 1.55 -11.41 0.93
N ASN A 92 0.95 -10.35 1.47
CA ASN A 92 -0.25 -10.48 2.31
C ASN A 92 -1.48 -10.09 1.50
N TRP A 93 -2.39 -11.03 1.31
CA TRP A 93 -3.67 -10.83 0.63
C TRP A 93 -4.79 -10.98 1.65
N MET A 94 -5.40 -9.86 2.05
CA MET A 94 -6.54 -9.83 2.98
C MET A 94 -7.84 -9.58 2.21
N VAL A 95 -8.86 -10.40 2.48
CA VAL A 95 -10.22 -10.33 1.91
C VAL A 95 -11.23 -10.16 3.04
#